data_AF-X0BWQ8-F1
#
_entry.id   AF-X0BWQ8-F1
#
_cell.length_a   1.000
_cell.length_b   1.000
_cell.length_c   1.000
_cell.angle_alpha   90.00
_cell.angle_beta   90.00
_cell.angle_gamma   90.00
#
_symmetry.space_group_name_H-M   'P 1'
#
loop_
_entity.id
_entity.type
_entity.pdbx_description
1 polymer ?
#
loop_
_entity_poly.entity_id
_entity_poly.type
_entity_poly.pdbx_seq_one_letter_code
_entity_poly.pdbx_strand_id
1 'polypeptide(L)'
;MLLKHFLLGSLLALGSVTALPNPEADLHDVEARDNHHRPRCGKEADPDPMGKLKCICKDKGKEFHPEHMKCRCPEDQMEDPRDHHKCVCKDQDKDKDLMTGVCKCKGDLKPNRRGECRCPEDQRRDRRDPHKCVCKDKDKDKDLTTGVCKCKGELKPNRRDECRCPKGTRRHGDKCKVHGHGH
;
A
#
# COMPACT_ATOMS: atom_id res chain seq x y z
N MET A 1 17.67 -33.05 84.87
CA MET A 1 18.48 -31.86 85.18
C MET A 1 18.07 -30.79 84.17
N LEU A 2 17.12 -29.89 84.39
CA LEU A 2 16.89 -28.93 85.49
C LEU A 2 18.08 -27.99 85.70
N LEU A 3 18.06 -26.84 85.01
CA LEU A 3 18.46 -25.51 85.49
C LEU A 3 18.45 -24.55 84.29
N LYS A 4 17.91 -23.32 84.28
CA LYS A 4 16.96 -22.52 85.07
C LYS A 4 16.72 -21.29 84.17
N HIS A 5 15.47 -20.80 84.11
CA HIS A 5 15.13 -19.49 83.54
C HIS A 5 15.82 -18.37 84.31
N PHE A 6 16.22 -17.27 83.64
CA PHE A 6 16.10 -15.91 84.18
C PHE A 6 16.15 -14.85 83.07
N LEU A 7 14.99 -14.20 82.87
CA LEU A 7 14.72 -12.79 82.59
C LEU A 7 15.71 -11.97 81.75
N LEU A 8 15.23 -11.31 80.70
CA LEU A 8 15.04 -9.85 80.69
C LEU A 8 14.46 -9.39 79.34
N GLY A 9 13.24 -8.87 79.40
CA GLY A 9 12.60 -8.18 78.29
C GLY A 9 13.41 -6.95 77.90
N SER A 10 13.70 -6.85 76.60
CA SER A 10 14.35 -5.69 75.99
C SER A 10 13.47 -5.16 74.88
N LEU A 11 12.68 -4.15 75.27
CA LEU A 11 12.10 -3.05 74.51
C LEU A 11 11.78 -3.21 73.01
N LEU A 12 10.47 -3.12 72.75
CA LEU A 12 9.89 -2.43 71.62
C LEU A 12 10.56 -1.07 71.38
N ALA A 13 11.19 -0.91 70.21
CA ALA A 13 11.35 0.39 69.55
C ALA A 13 11.54 0.15 68.04
N LEU A 14 10.53 -0.40 67.37
CA LEU A 14 10.37 -0.13 65.93
C LEU A 14 9.89 1.31 65.81
N GLY A 15 10.84 2.24 65.87
CA GLY A 15 10.63 3.60 65.40
C GLY A 15 10.29 3.51 63.93
N SER A 16 8.99 3.61 63.62
CA SER A 16 8.54 3.91 62.27
C SER A 16 9.14 5.26 61.92
N VAL A 17 10.17 5.26 61.08
CA VAL A 17 10.63 6.49 60.46
C VAL A 17 9.52 6.86 59.47
N THR A 18 8.57 7.67 59.91
CA THR A 18 7.88 8.57 58.99
C THR A 18 8.96 9.50 58.47
N ALA A 19 9.59 9.11 57.37
CA ALA A 19 10.30 10.05 56.52
C ALA A 19 9.25 11.08 56.11
N LEU A 20 9.29 12.25 56.77
CA LEU A 20 8.56 13.42 56.30
C LEU A 20 8.98 13.62 54.83
N PRO A 21 8.03 13.71 53.88
CA PRO A 21 8.38 14.11 52.55
C PRO A 21 9.03 15.49 52.66
N ASN A 22 10.25 15.61 52.13
CA ASN A 22 10.95 16.88 52.04
C ASN A 22 10.03 17.90 51.34
N PRO A 23 9.56 18.97 52.02
CA PRO A 23 8.63 19.92 51.43
C PRO A 23 9.26 20.80 50.33
N GLU A 24 10.56 20.62 50.06
CA GLU A 24 11.30 21.30 48.99
C GLU A 24 11.61 20.36 47.81
N ALA A 25 10.99 19.17 47.74
CA ALA A 25 10.90 18.46 46.48
C ALA A 25 9.89 19.22 45.61
N ASP A 26 10.42 20.23 44.91
CA ASP A 26 9.69 20.98 43.91
C ASP A 26 8.92 20.01 43.01
N LEU A 27 7.59 20.15 43.01
CA LEU A 27 6.68 19.34 42.20
C LEU A 27 6.99 19.48 40.71
N HIS A 28 7.81 20.46 40.34
CA HIS A 28 8.31 20.72 39.00
C HIS A 28 9.47 19.83 38.55
N ASP A 29 10.09 19.04 39.44
CA ASP A 29 11.30 18.27 39.07
C ASP A 29 11.02 16.81 38.66
N VAL A 30 9.75 16.38 38.66
CA VAL A 30 9.33 15.09 38.08
C VAL A 30 9.22 15.18 36.54
N GLU A 31 9.12 16.38 35.97
CA GLU A 31 9.06 16.60 34.52
C GLU A 31 10.45 16.63 33.83
N ALA A 32 11.56 16.64 34.57
CA ALA A 32 12.90 16.74 33.97
C ALA A 32 13.52 15.40 33.54
N ARG A 33 12.95 14.25 33.94
CA ARG A 33 13.54 12.91 33.67
C ARG A 33 13.05 12.22 32.39
N ASP A 34 12.09 12.79 31.65
CA ASP A 34 11.49 12.16 30.45
C ASP A 34 11.89 12.83 29.12
N ASN A 35 13.02 13.56 29.06
CA ASN A 35 13.47 14.20 27.81
C ASN A 35 14.58 13.46 27.06
N HIS A 36 15.11 12.37 27.61
CA HIS A 36 16.22 11.64 26.98
C HIS A 36 15.80 10.46 26.06
N HIS A 37 14.51 10.10 26.05
CA HIS A 37 14.01 8.97 25.25
C HIS A 37 13.17 9.37 24.03
N ARG A 38 12.97 10.68 23.76
CA ARG A 38 12.20 11.11 22.58
C ARG A 38 13.03 10.98 21.29
N PRO A 39 12.47 10.37 20.23
CA PRO A 39 13.18 10.23 18.96
C PRO A 39 13.43 11.61 18.33
N ARG A 40 14.64 11.83 17.79
CA ARG A 40 14.97 13.05 17.05
C ARG A 40 14.35 12.98 15.65
N CYS A 41 13.21 13.66 15.48
CA CYS A 41 12.40 13.59 14.26
C CYS A 41 12.69 14.67 13.21
N GLY A 42 13.63 15.58 13.47
CA GLY A 42 13.90 16.71 12.56
C GLY A 42 12.75 17.73 12.55
N LYS A 43 12.74 18.63 11.55
CA LYS A 43 11.74 19.71 11.46
C LYS A 43 10.42 19.27 10.81
N GLU A 44 10.47 18.25 9.97
CA GLU A 44 9.38 17.78 9.10
C GLU A 44 8.51 16.70 9.73
N ALA A 45 8.92 16.14 10.87
CA ALA A 45 8.19 15.11 11.59
C ALA A 45 8.12 15.41 13.08
N ASP A 46 7.05 14.94 13.70
CA ASP A 46 6.85 14.99 15.14
C ASP A 46 6.97 13.58 15.73
N PRO A 47 7.42 13.44 16.99
CA PRO A 47 7.43 12.16 17.68
C PRO A 47 5.99 11.62 17.80
N ASP A 48 5.82 10.30 17.59
CA ASP A 48 4.52 9.63 17.74
C ASP A 48 3.98 9.84 19.16
N PRO A 49 2.82 10.52 19.33
CA PRO A 49 2.26 10.81 20.65
C PRO A 49 1.85 9.54 21.42
N MET A 50 1.71 8.40 20.74
CA MET A 50 1.39 7.11 21.37
C MET A 50 2.62 6.30 21.78
N GLY A 51 3.82 6.91 21.82
CA GLY A 51 4.97 6.35 22.53
C GLY A 51 5.71 5.22 21.83
N LYS A 52 5.62 5.16 20.50
CA LYS A 52 6.57 4.36 19.70
C LYS A 52 7.72 5.28 19.35
N LEU A 53 8.97 4.83 19.45
CA LEU A 53 10.20 5.56 19.07
C LEU A 53 10.26 5.92 17.55
N LYS A 54 9.15 6.35 16.99
CA LYS A 54 8.87 6.59 15.58
C LYS A 54 8.52 8.07 15.41
N CYS A 55 8.91 8.58 14.27
CA CYS A 55 8.60 9.93 13.84
C CYS A 55 7.50 9.87 12.79
N ILE A 56 6.50 10.73 12.92
CA ILE A 56 5.38 10.84 12.01
C ILE A 56 5.53 12.14 11.23
N CYS A 57 5.52 12.03 9.91
CA CYS A 57 5.61 13.19 9.03
C CYS A 57 4.39 14.10 9.20
N LYS A 58 4.64 15.41 9.27
CA LYS A 58 3.60 16.44 9.29
C LYS A 58 2.77 16.43 8.00
N ASP A 59 3.47 16.23 6.88
CA ASP A 59 2.86 16.08 5.56
C ASP A 59 2.23 14.69 5.42
N LYS A 60 0.92 14.67 5.14
CA LYS A 60 0.17 13.42 4.98
C LYS A 60 0.67 12.63 3.78
N GLY A 61 0.93 11.34 3.99
CA GLY A 61 1.35 10.41 2.95
C GLY A 61 2.83 10.43 2.62
N LYS A 62 3.64 11.21 3.35
CA LYS A 62 5.10 11.06 3.36
C LYS A 62 5.53 10.03 4.42
N GLU A 63 6.65 9.39 4.17
CA GLU A 63 7.29 8.41 5.04
C GLU A 63 8.54 9.01 5.67
N PHE A 64 8.75 8.74 6.95
CA PHE A 64 9.93 9.21 7.67
C PHE A 64 11.12 8.32 7.36
N HIS A 65 12.19 8.90 6.82
CA HIS A 65 13.45 8.20 6.57
C HIS A 65 14.45 8.47 7.69
N PRO A 66 14.67 7.50 8.62
CA PRO A 66 15.48 7.72 9.81
C PRO A 66 16.95 7.99 9.50
N GLU A 67 17.50 7.39 8.44
CA GLU A 67 18.90 7.59 8.00
C GLU A 67 19.24 9.05 7.71
N HIS A 68 18.22 9.84 7.37
CA HIS A 68 18.39 11.22 6.98
C HIS A 68 17.58 12.21 7.83
N MET A 69 16.74 11.71 8.74
CA MET A 69 15.83 12.50 9.57
C MET A 69 14.93 13.45 8.76
N LYS A 70 14.41 12.98 7.61
CA LYS A 70 13.54 13.76 6.72
C LYS A 70 12.39 12.92 6.19
N CYS A 71 11.31 13.61 5.82
CA CYS A 71 10.11 13.02 5.27
C CYS A 71 10.18 13.02 3.74
N ARG A 72 9.87 11.90 3.12
CA ARG A 72 9.86 11.79 1.66
C ARG A 72 8.60 11.10 1.18
N CYS A 73 8.27 11.30 -0.10
CA CYS A 73 7.24 10.49 -0.72
C CYS A 73 7.68 9.02 -0.81
N PRO A 74 6.73 8.07 -0.78
CA PRO A 74 7.00 6.64 -0.96
C PRO A 74 7.78 6.34 -2.25
N GLU A 75 8.39 5.16 -2.33
CA GLU A 75 9.33 4.79 -3.40
C GLU A 75 8.79 4.95 -4.84
N ASP A 76 7.48 4.83 -5.05
CA ASP A 76 6.77 4.99 -6.33
C ASP A 76 6.18 6.39 -6.58
N GLN A 77 6.40 7.31 -5.64
CA GLN A 77 5.83 8.65 -5.61
C GLN A 77 6.89 9.74 -5.59
N MET A 78 6.51 10.92 -6.04
CA MET A 78 7.31 12.14 -6.01
C MET A 78 6.46 13.28 -5.45
N GLU A 79 7.11 14.37 -5.05
CA GLU A 79 6.40 15.58 -4.65
C GLU A 79 5.63 16.17 -5.84
N ASP A 80 4.41 16.66 -5.62
CA ASP A 80 3.68 17.40 -6.65
C ASP A 80 4.48 18.68 -6.97
N PRO A 81 4.86 18.94 -8.24
CA PRO A 81 5.57 20.16 -8.61
C PRO A 81 4.86 21.47 -8.25
N ARG A 82 3.54 21.41 -7.98
CA ARG A 82 2.73 22.57 -7.59
C ARG A 82 2.49 22.66 -6.08
N ASP A 83 2.71 21.55 -5.35
CA ASP A 83 2.47 21.46 -3.91
C ASP A 83 3.39 20.40 -3.29
N HIS A 84 4.53 20.86 -2.78
CA HIS A 84 5.56 20.00 -2.18
C HIS A 84 5.07 19.21 -0.95
N HIS A 85 3.94 19.58 -0.35
CA HIS A 85 3.35 18.83 0.76
C HIS A 85 2.59 17.58 0.29
N LYS A 86 2.35 17.43 -1.03
CA LYS A 86 1.62 16.31 -1.61
C LYS A 86 2.52 15.36 -2.37
N CYS A 87 2.20 14.07 -2.29
CA CYS A 87 2.85 13.03 -3.07
C CYS A 87 1.94 12.56 -4.21
N VAL A 88 2.49 12.52 -5.42
CA VAL A 88 1.87 12.05 -6.65
C VAL A 88 2.67 10.90 -7.25
N CYS A 89 2.02 10.05 -8.04
CA CYS A 89 2.70 8.94 -8.70
C CYS A 89 3.75 9.44 -9.69
N LYS A 90 4.94 8.82 -9.67
CA LYS A 90 6.00 9.13 -10.65
C LYS A 90 5.57 8.79 -12.08
N ASP A 91 4.85 7.68 -12.23
CA ASP A 91 4.33 7.20 -13.51
C ASP A 91 2.97 7.81 -13.79
N GLN A 92 2.84 8.51 -14.93
CA GLN A 92 1.61 9.15 -15.37
C GLN A 92 0.50 8.14 -15.71
N ASP A 93 0.84 6.90 -16.02
CA ASP A 93 -0.12 5.82 -16.24
C ASP A 93 -0.62 5.18 -14.93
N LYS A 94 -0.21 5.73 -13.77
CA LYS A 94 -0.68 5.29 -12.44
C LYS A 94 -1.47 6.38 -11.73
N ASP A 95 -2.45 5.95 -10.96
CA ASP A 95 -3.16 6.77 -9.97
C ASP A 95 -2.91 6.24 -8.57
N LYS A 96 -2.96 7.15 -7.60
CA LYS A 96 -2.87 6.80 -6.20
C LYS A 96 -4.17 6.12 -5.77
N ASP A 97 -4.08 4.87 -5.34
CA ASP A 97 -5.20 4.17 -4.73
C ASP A 97 -5.60 4.89 -3.44
N LEU A 98 -6.85 5.33 -3.35
CA LEU A 98 -7.31 6.14 -2.23
C LEU A 98 -7.37 5.35 -0.91
N MET A 99 -7.43 4.01 -0.97
CA MET A 99 -7.53 3.16 0.21
C MET A 99 -6.14 2.80 0.73
N THR A 100 -5.23 2.40 -0.15
CA THR A 100 -3.89 1.93 0.24
C THR A 100 -2.82 3.01 0.14
N GLY A 101 -3.07 4.11 -0.58
CA GLY A 101 -2.09 5.16 -0.85
C GLY A 101 -0.98 4.76 -1.84
N VAL A 102 -1.10 3.60 -2.49
CA VAL A 102 -0.10 3.03 -3.41
C VAL A 102 -0.46 3.37 -4.85
N CYS A 103 0.53 3.59 -5.72
CA CYS A 103 0.28 3.88 -7.13
C CYS A 103 -0.10 2.61 -7.92
N LYS A 104 -1.29 2.61 -8.50
CA LYS A 104 -1.83 1.52 -9.33
C LYS A 104 -2.05 1.97 -10.76
N CYS A 105 -1.92 1.05 -11.72
CA CYS A 105 -2.17 1.36 -13.12
C CYS A 105 -3.60 1.84 -13.37
N LYS A 106 -3.73 2.84 -14.24
CA LYS A 106 -5.00 3.44 -14.65
C LYS A 106 -5.79 2.52 -15.57
N GLY A 107 -7.11 2.55 -15.41
CA GLY A 107 -8.06 1.90 -16.31
C GLY A 107 -7.82 0.40 -16.47
N ASP A 108 -7.65 -0.04 -17.72
CA ASP A 108 -7.43 -1.44 -18.09
C ASP A 108 -5.94 -1.86 -18.05
N LEU A 109 -5.02 -0.91 -17.81
CA LEU A 109 -3.59 -1.18 -17.82
C LEU A 109 -3.22 -2.08 -16.64
N LYS A 110 -2.24 -2.96 -16.86
CA LYS A 110 -1.69 -3.85 -15.84
C LYS A 110 -0.17 -3.67 -15.75
N PRO A 111 0.41 -3.77 -14.54
CA PRO A 111 1.86 -3.72 -14.40
C PRO A 111 2.49 -4.95 -15.07
N ASN A 112 3.54 -4.74 -15.84
CA ASN A 112 4.40 -5.83 -16.31
C ASN A 112 5.42 -6.22 -15.22
N ARG A 113 6.33 -7.17 -15.52
CA ARG A 113 7.38 -7.61 -14.58
C ARG A 113 8.32 -6.49 -14.10
N ARG A 114 8.41 -5.38 -14.83
CA ARG A 114 9.19 -4.18 -14.47
C ARG A 114 8.35 -3.09 -13.78
N GLY A 115 7.07 -3.37 -13.51
CA GLY A 115 6.16 -2.41 -12.88
C GLY A 115 5.62 -1.33 -13.82
N GLU A 116 5.90 -1.39 -15.13
CA GLU A 116 5.37 -0.46 -16.14
C GLU A 116 3.93 -0.82 -16.50
N CYS A 117 3.05 0.17 -16.64
CA CYS A 117 1.64 -0.04 -16.97
C CYS A 117 1.43 -0.26 -18.48
N ARG A 118 1.02 -1.48 -18.85
CA ARG A 118 0.79 -1.89 -20.25
C ARG A 118 -0.55 -2.59 -20.41
N CYS A 119 -1.05 -2.64 -21.64
CA CYS A 119 -2.20 -3.49 -21.92
C CYS A 119 -1.82 -4.97 -21.76
N PRO A 120 -2.79 -5.81 -21.34
CA PRO A 120 -2.61 -7.25 -21.30
C PRO A 120 -2.21 -7.83 -22.66
N GLU A 121 -1.82 -9.11 -22.67
CA GLU A 121 -1.50 -9.83 -23.89
C GLU A 121 -2.66 -9.80 -24.89
N ASP A 122 -2.33 -9.78 -26.19
CA ASP A 122 -3.26 -9.60 -27.32
C ASP A 122 -4.10 -8.32 -27.33
N GLN A 123 -3.79 -7.37 -26.44
CA GLN A 123 -4.45 -6.07 -26.38
C GLN A 123 -3.48 -4.93 -26.71
N ARG A 124 -4.07 -3.79 -27.06
CA ARG A 124 -3.37 -2.52 -27.31
C ARG A 124 -4.18 -1.38 -26.71
N ARG A 125 -3.53 -0.24 -26.48
CA ARG A 125 -4.21 0.98 -26.03
C ARG A 125 -5.26 1.41 -27.07
N ASP A 126 -6.43 1.85 -26.61
CA ASP A 126 -7.40 2.52 -27.46
C ASP A 126 -6.81 3.85 -27.97
N ARG A 127 -7.23 4.28 -29.16
CA ARG A 127 -6.71 5.52 -29.75
C ARG A 127 -7.25 6.78 -29.07
N ARG A 128 -8.43 6.70 -28.47
CA ARG A 128 -9.10 7.82 -27.81
C ARG A 128 -8.77 7.88 -26.34
N ASP A 129 -8.62 6.72 -25.71
CA ASP A 129 -8.26 6.60 -24.30
C ASP A 129 -7.05 5.66 -24.13
N PRO A 130 -5.84 6.21 -23.89
CA PRO A 130 -4.64 5.42 -23.69
C PRO A 130 -4.68 4.48 -22.48
N HIS A 131 -5.58 4.71 -21.52
CA HIS A 131 -5.74 3.86 -20.33
C HIS A 131 -6.77 2.74 -20.55
N LYS A 132 -7.46 2.72 -21.70
CA LYS A 132 -8.36 1.65 -22.12
C LYS A 132 -7.65 0.66 -23.04
N CYS A 133 -7.88 -0.62 -22.85
CA CYS A 133 -7.27 -1.68 -23.65
C CYS A 133 -8.30 -2.37 -24.54
N VAL A 134 -7.99 -2.48 -25.83
CA VAL A 134 -8.80 -3.11 -26.86
C VAL A 134 -8.03 -4.25 -27.53
N CYS A 135 -8.75 -5.25 -28.06
CA CYS A 135 -8.14 -6.36 -28.77
C CYS A 135 -7.36 -5.87 -30.00
N LYS A 136 -6.18 -6.46 -30.22
CA LYS A 136 -5.38 -6.19 -31.43
C LYS A 136 -6.10 -6.69 -32.67
N ASP A 137 -6.64 -7.91 -32.58
CA ASP A 137 -7.46 -8.53 -33.62
C ASP A 137 -8.87 -7.93 -33.60
N LYS A 138 -9.35 -7.51 -34.78
CA LYS A 138 -10.69 -6.92 -34.96
C LYS A 138 -11.80 -7.96 -34.89
N ASP A 139 -11.46 -9.24 -35.08
CA ASP A 139 -12.41 -10.35 -35.01
C ASP A 139 -12.53 -10.93 -33.59
N LYS A 140 -11.83 -10.31 -32.62
CA LYS A 140 -11.94 -10.63 -31.20
C LYS A 140 -12.59 -9.48 -30.43
N ASP A 141 -13.41 -9.83 -29.46
CA ASP A 141 -13.92 -8.92 -28.44
C ASP A 141 -13.34 -9.28 -27.07
N LYS A 142 -13.23 -8.28 -26.21
CA LYS A 142 -12.81 -8.46 -24.83
C LYS A 142 -13.95 -9.14 -24.07
N ASP A 143 -13.69 -10.34 -23.58
CA ASP A 143 -14.59 -11.05 -22.69
C ASP A 143 -14.72 -10.26 -21.38
N LEU A 144 -15.94 -9.86 -21.02
CA LEU A 144 -16.17 -8.96 -19.87
C LEU A 144 -15.82 -9.63 -18.53
N THR A 145 -15.88 -10.96 -18.46
CA THR A 145 -15.61 -11.72 -17.23
C THR A 145 -14.12 -11.92 -17.01
N THR A 146 -13.39 -12.36 -18.03
CA THR A 146 -11.97 -12.70 -17.95
C THR A 146 -11.05 -11.55 -18.37
N GLY A 147 -11.57 -10.58 -19.11
CA GLY A 147 -10.81 -9.49 -19.71
C GLY A 147 -9.91 -9.93 -20.87
N VAL A 148 -10.06 -11.17 -21.36
CA VAL A 148 -9.25 -11.76 -22.44
C VAL A 148 -9.95 -11.60 -23.80
N CYS A 149 -9.18 -11.44 -24.87
CA CYS A 149 -9.73 -11.34 -26.23
C CYS A 149 -10.18 -12.70 -26.77
N LYS A 150 -11.47 -12.84 -27.07
CA LYS A 150 -12.08 -14.04 -27.63
C LYS A 150 -12.72 -13.75 -28.98
N CYS A 151 -12.77 -14.75 -29.87
CA CYS A 151 -13.41 -14.60 -31.16
C CYS A 151 -14.88 -14.18 -31.04
N LYS A 152 -15.29 -13.27 -31.92
CA LYS A 152 -16.65 -12.74 -32.00
C LYS A 152 -17.65 -13.78 -32.48
N GLY A 153 -18.85 -13.73 -31.93
CA GLY A 153 -20.00 -14.51 -32.42
C GLY A 153 -19.70 -16.00 -32.53
N GLU A 154 -19.86 -16.54 -33.75
CA GLU A 154 -19.69 -17.97 -34.04
C GLU A 154 -18.28 -18.34 -34.53
N LEU A 155 -17.38 -17.35 -34.62
CA LEU A 155 -16.00 -17.58 -35.04
C LEU A 155 -15.25 -18.37 -33.98
N LYS A 156 -14.34 -19.24 -34.43
CA LYS A 156 -13.48 -20.04 -33.55
C LYS A 156 -12.01 -19.80 -33.89
N PRO A 157 -11.11 -19.77 -32.90
CA PRO A 157 -9.69 -19.68 -33.17
C PRO A 157 -9.21 -20.95 -33.89
N ASN A 158 -8.37 -20.79 -34.90
CA ASN A 158 -7.63 -21.88 -35.52
C ASN A 158 -6.31 -22.14 -34.77
N ARG A 159 -5.46 -23.05 -35.27
CA ARG A 159 -4.13 -23.34 -34.67
C ARG A 159 -3.14 -22.17 -34.66
N ARG A 160 -3.47 -21.06 -35.33
CA ARG A 160 -2.69 -19.82 -35.38
C ARG A 160 -3.38 -18.69 -34.60
N ASP A 161 -4.38 -19.01 -33.77
CA ASP A 161 -5.23 -18.07 -33.02
C ASP A 161 -6.00 -17.04 -33.87
N GLU A 162 -6.15 -17.30 -35.16
CA GLU A 162 -6.99 -16.49 -36.04
C GLU A 162 -8.45 -16.94 -35.95
N CYS A 163 -9.37 -15.98 -35.85
CA CYS A 163 -10.80 -16.25 -35.76
C CYS A 163 -11.39 -16.60 -37.13
N ARG A 164 -11.85 -17.85 -37.29
CA ARG A 164 -12.41 -18.36 -38.55
C ARG A 164 -13.70 -19.12 -38.30
N CYS A 165 -14.51 -19.23 -39.35
CA CYS A 165 -15.67 -20.11 -39.32
C CYS A 165 -15.26 -21.59 -39.29
N PRO A 166 -16.04 -22.47 -38.63
CA PRO A 166 -15.83 -23.91 -38.67
C PRO A 166 -15.80 -24.47 -40.10
N LYS A 167 -15.14 -25.62 -40.31
CA LYS A 167 -15.11 -26.31 -41.60
C LYS A 167 -16.55 -26.57 -42.11
N GLY A 168 -16.79 -26.35 -43.40
CA GLY A 168 -18.11 -26.51 -44.02
C GLY A 168 -19.03 -25.28 -43.91
N THR A 169 -18.58 -24.19 -43.28
CA THR A 169 -19.34 -22.94 -43.19
C THR A 169 -18.57 -21.76 -43.80
N ARG A 170 -19.28 -20.74 -44.28
CA ARG A 170 -18.73 -19.46 -44.75
C ARG A 170 -19.12 -18.32 -43.83
N ARG A 171 -18.22 -17.34 -43.75
CA ARG A 171 -18.34 -16.16 -42.90
C ARG A 171 -19.34 -15.16 -43.48
N HIS A 172 -20.28 -14.72 -42.64
CA HIS A 172 -21.21 -13.61 -42.90
C HIS A 172 -21.18 -12.68 -41.68
N GLY A 173 -20.25 -11.72 -41.68
CA GLY A 173 -19.96 -10.91 -40.49
C GLY A 173 -19.34 -11.77 -39.39
N ASP A 174 -19.95 -11.78 -38.20
CA ASP A 174 -19.53 -12.61 -37.06
C ASP A 174 -20.31 -13.94 -36.98
N LYS A 175 -21.11 -14.26 -38.01
CA LYS A 175 -21.87 -15.51 -38.14
C LYS A 175 -21.26 -16.43 -39.19
N CYS A 176 -21.53 -17.73 -39.05
CA CYS A 176 -21.04 -18.79 -39.93
C CYS A 176 -22.22 -19.58 -40.50
N LYS A 177 -22.41 -19.54 -41.82
CA LYS A 177 -23.51 -20.23 -42.50
C LYS A 177 -23.01 -21.44 -43.27
N VAL A 178 -23.73 -22.57 -43.20
CA VAL A 178 -23.44 -23.75 -44.02
C VAL A 178 -23.65 -23.38 -45.49
N HIS A 179 -22.66 -23.69 -46.34
CA HIS A 179 -22.89 -23.63 -47.77
C HIS A 179 -23.63 -24.90 -48.17
N GLY A 180 -24.90 -24.77 -48.54
CA GLY A 180 -25.60 -25.86 -49.21
C GLY A 180 -24.87 -26.17 -50.52
N HIS A 181 -24.28 -27.36 -50.61
CA HIS A 181 -24.04 -27.96 -51.90
C HIS A 181 -25.43 -28.22 -52.48
N GLY A 182 -25.86 -27.37 -53.42
CA GLY A 182 -26.96 -27.73 -54.31
C GLY A 182 -26.58 -29.06 -54.96
N HIS A 183 -27.43 -30.05 -54.75
CA HIS A 183 -27.34 -31.38 -55.37
C HIS A 183 -27.28 -31.25 -56.90
#